data_AF-A0A5Y7FFB6-F1
#
_entry.id   AF-A0A5Y7FFB6-F1
#
_cell.length_a   1.000
_cell.length_b   1.000
_cell.length_c   1.000
_cell.angle_alpha   90.00
_cell.angle_beta   90.00
_cell.angle_gamma   90.00
#
_symmetry.space_group_name_H-M   'P 1'
#
loop_
_entity.id
_entity.type
_entity.pdbx_description
1 polymer ?
#
loop_
_entity_poly.entity_id
_entity_poly.type
_entity_poly.pdbx_seq_one_letter_code
_entity_poly.pdbx_strand_id
1 'polypeptide(L)'
;MNKTLIFHENSHIDLNASFAPETYIELQLEKESDKTLNWSYVECNSEKKMRSLLDVDCRSIEAKDLKFIASFKGNICGFHLPISRDNEPIKDIKDYKYYIIVFAYDEKKAIPSLEDFHIVIDMSFRVGVGRDEDVKESKLRNDFNSDIIQTNCIFSVLEAVEFLKACQSFKEKAKETNNYEFFKNYPQLTGKIAYIYYRFDLAN
;
A
#
# COMPACT_ATOMS: atom_id res chain seq x y z
N MET A 1 14.28 -20.76 9.08
CA MET A 1 12.86 -20.73 8.64
C MET A 1 12.51 -19.30 8.33
N ASN A 2 11.96 -19.00 7.16
CA ASN A 2 11.52 -17.65 6.83
C ASN A 2 10.33 -17.30 7.73
N LYS A 3 10.46 -16.21 8.47
CA LYS A 3 9.37 -15.63 9.25
C LYS A 3 8.67 -14.62 8.35
N THR A 4 7.53 -15.01 7.79
CA THR A 4 6.82 -14.21 6.79
C THR A 4 5.51 -13.68 7.37
N LEU A 5 5.19 -12.42 7.07
CA LEU A 5 3.82 -11.90 7.22
C LEU A 5 3.04 -12.18 5.94
N ILE A 6 1.77 -12.54 6.09
CA ILE A 6 0.83 -12.73 4.98
C ILE A 6 -0.40 -11.86 5.20
N PHE A 7 -1.16 -11.60 4.15
CA PHE A 7 -2.44 -10.93 4.29
C PHE A 7 -3.47 -11.87 4.93
N HIS A 8 -4.25 -11.33 5.87
CA HIS A 8 -5.33 -12.05 6.54
C HIS A 8 -6.48 -12.35 5.54
N GLU A 9 -7.25 -13.40 5.83
CA GLU A 9 -8.22 -14.07 4.94
C GLU A 9 -9.15 -13.13 4.13
N ASN A 10 -9.71 -13.66 3.04
CA ASN A 10 -10.75 -13.03 2.20
C ASN A 10 -10.32 -11.80 1.39
N SER A 11 -9.03 -11.66 1.09
CA SER A 11 -8.53 -10.57 0.28
C SER A 11 -7.93 -11.09 -1.04
N HIS A 12 -8.52 -10.67 -2.17
CA HIS A 12 -7.96 -10.89 -3.51
C HIS A 12 -6.82 -9.92 -3.77
N ILE A 13 -5.76 -10.03 -2.95
CA ILE A 13 -4.60 -9.18 -3.02
C ILE A 13 -3.62 -9.73 -4.05
N ASP A 14 -3.23 -8.87 -4.99
CA ASP A 14 -2.12 -9.10 -5.90
C ASP A 14 -0.89 -8.37 -5.37
N LEU A 15 0.09 -9.13 -4.88
CA LEU A 15 1.36 -8.58 -4.37
C LEU A 15 2.20 -7.87 -5.45
N ASN A 16 1.88 -8.07 -6.73
CA ASN A 16 2.54 -7.37 -7.84
C ASN A 16 1.90 -6.01 -8.14
N ALA A 17 0.71 -5.75 -7.60
CA ALA A 17 0.01 -4.49 -7.75
C ALA A 17 0.31 -3.57 -6.56
N SER A 18 0.48 -2.28 -6.85
CA SER A 18 0.68 -1.29 -5.78
C SER A 18 -0.63 -1.00 -5.05
N PHE A 19 -0.49 -0.74 -3.75
CA PHE A 19 -1.53 -0.22 -2.89
C PHE A 19 -1.59 1.30 -2.99
N ALA A 20 -2.80 1.85 -2.84
CA ALA A 20 -2.97 3.27 -2.65
C ALA A 20 -2.69 3.66 -1.18
N PRO A 21 -2.26 4.89 -0.92
CA PRO A 21 -2.30 5.45 0.44
C PRO A 21 -3.69 5.30 1.06
N GLU A 22 -3.76 5.20 2.39
CA GLU A 22 -4.99 4.97 3.18
C GLU A 22 -5.73 3.65 2.94
N THR A 23 -5.22 2.76 2.06
CA THR A 23 -5.79 1.41 1.94
C THR A 23 -5.73 0.71 3.29
N TYR A 24 -6.88 0.23 3.79
CA TYR A 24 -6.93 -0.63 4.97
C TYR A 24 -6.44 -2.03 4.60
N ILE A 25 -5.55 -2.58 5.42
CA ILE A 25 -5.04 -3.94 5.26
C ILE A 25 -5.02 -4.66 6.60
N GLU A 26 -5.13 -5.97 6.55
CA GLU A 26 -4.93 -6.85 7.70
C GLU A 26 -3.82 -7.85 7.36
N LEU A 27 -2.83 -7.90 8.24
CA LEU A 27 -1.71 -8.83 8.14
C LEU A 27 -1.79 -9.85 9.26
N GLN A 28 -1.33 -11.06 9.00
CA GLN A 28 -1.17 -12.10 10.00
C GLN A 28 0.18 -12.80 9.83
N LEU A 29 0.60 -13.51 10.87
CA LEU A 29 1.76 -14.39 10.78
C LEU A 29 1.42 -15.61 9.91
N GLU A 30 2.34 -16.04 9.05
CA GLU A 30 2.19 -17.31 8.31
C GLU A 30 2.17 -18.53 9.24
N LYS A 31 2.78 -18.39 10.43
CA LYS A 31 2.77 -19.39 11.50
C LYS A 31 2.51 -18.70 12.82
N GLU A 32 1.74 -19.35 13.70
CA GLU A 32 1.49 -18.84 15.04
C GLU A 32 2.78 -18.59 15.82
N SER A 33 2.74 -17.60 16.70
CA SER A 33 3.80 -17.25 17.63
C SER A 33 3.26 -17.37 19.05
N ASP A 34 4.00 -18.05 19.93
CA ASP A 34 3.69 -18.11 21.36
C ASP A 34 4.00 -16.80 22.11
N LYS A 35 4.60 -15.83 21.40
CA LYS A 35 5.02 -14.54 21.96
C LYS A 35 3.98 -13.47 21.68
N THR A 36 3.81 -12.56 22.63
CA THR A 36 3.19 -11.26 22.39
C THR A 36 4.07 -10.45 21.44
N LEU A 37 3.47 -9.85 20.41
CA LEU A 37 4.17 -9.13 19.36
C LEU A 37 3.85 -7.63 19.37
N ASN A 38 4.88 -6.83 19.09
CA ASN A 38 4.76 -5.46 18.61
C ASN A 38 4.69 -5.43 17.08
N TRP A 39 3.98 -4.44 16.56
CA TRP A 39 3.84 -4.20 15.12
C TRP A 39 4.30 -2.79 14.78
N SER A 40 5.10 -2.67 13.73
CA SER A 40 5.59 -1.37 13.26
C SER A 40 5.96 -1.44 11.78
N TYR A 41 6.09 -0.29 11.14
CA TYR A 41 6.61 -0.21 9.78
C TYR A 41 7.68 0.87 9.63
N VAL A 42 8.46 0.75 8.56
CA VAL A 42 9.41 1.77 8.11
C VAL A 42 9.06 2.19 6.69
N GLU A 43 9.17 3.48 6.41
CA GLU A 43 8.88 4.05 5.09
C GLU A 43 10.13 4.09 4.21
N CYS A 44 9.96 3.65 2.97
CA CYS A 44 11.00 3.54 1.97
C CYS A 44 10.63 4.36 0.73
N ASN A 45 11.15 5.58 0.69
CA ASN A 45 10.93 6.54 -0.40
C ASN A 45 11.66 6.24 -1.72
N SER A 46 12.19 5.03 -1.87
CA SER A 46 12.79 4.52 -3.10
C SER A 46 13.01 3.03 -3.00
N GLU A 47 13.12 2.37 -4.16
CA GLU A 47 13.53 0.97 -4.23
C GLU A 47 14.94 0.76 -3.66
N LYS A 48 15.84 1.72 -3.87
CA LYS A 48 17.20 1.68 -3.29
C LYS A 48 17.18 1.66 -1.76
N LYS A 49 16.34 2.49 -1.13
CA LYS A 49 16.20 2.51 0.34
C LYS A 49 15.61 1.19 0.86
N MET A 50 14.57 0.69 0.20
CA MET A 50 13.96 -0.61 0.52
C MET A 50 14.99 -1.75 0.42
N ARG A 51 15.69 -1.89 -0.71
CA ARG A 51 16.72 -2.92 -0.90
C ARG A 51 17.85 -2.81 0.12
N SER A 52 18.29 -1.60 0.45
CA SER A 52 19.33 -1.37 1.46
C SER A 52 18.92 -1.80 2.87
N LEU A 53 17.63 -1.79 3.22
CA LEU A 53 17.14 -2.23 4.52
C LEU A 53 16.91 -3.73 4.60
N LEU A 54 16.74 -4.39 3.45
CA LEU A 54 16.60 -5.84 3.33
C LEU A 54 17.93 -6.56 3.12
N ASP A 55 19.02 -5.81 2.93
CA ASP A 55 20.36 -6.34 2.80
C ASP A 55 20.96 -6.62 4.18
N VAL A 56 21.31 -7.89 4.43
CA VAL A 56 21.80 -8.40 5.72
C VAL A 56 23.14 -7.75 6.11
N ASP A 57 23.91 -7.29 5.14
CA ASP A 57 25.22 -6.65 5.33
C ASP A 57 25.13 -5.12 5.46
N CYS A 58 23.92 -4.56 5.37
CA CYS A 58 23.71 -3.11 5.29
C CYS A 58 22.83 -2.57 6.43
N ARG A 59 22.68 -1.24 6.47
CA ARG A 59 22.15 -0.42 7.58
C ARG A 59 21.10 -1.11 8.48
N SER A 60 21.34 -1.05 9.78
CA SER A 60 20.34 -1.33 10.81
C SER A 60 19.18 -0.33 10.78
N ILE A 61 17.97 -0.79 11.06
CA ILE A 61 16.80 0.07 11.27
C ILE A 61 17.07 1.02 12.44
N GLU A 62 16.92 2.33 12.22
CA GLU A 62 17.04 3.32 13.28
C GLU A 62 15.68 3.55 13.97
N ALA A 63 15.68 3.68 15.30
CA ALA A 63 14.46 3.86 16.08
C ALA A 63 13.62 5.08 15.64
N LYS A 64 14.26 6.14 15.13
CA LYS A 64 13.58 7.35 14.65
C LYS A 64 12.76 7.14 13.37
N ASP A 65 13.11 6.12 12.58
CA ASP A 65 12.44 5.81 11.31
C ASP A 65 11.28 4.83 11.51
N LEU A 66 11.14 4.28 12.73
CA LEU A 66 10.16 3.27 13.08
C LEU A 66 8.82 3.91 13.44
N LYS A 67 7.77 3.54 12.71
CA LYS A 67 6.40 3.97 12.97
C LYS A 67 5.62 2.83 13.61
N PHE A 68 5.26 3.00 14.88
CA PHE A 68 4.51 2.00 15.63
C PHE A 68 3.04 1.97 15.17
N ILE A 69 2.53 0.76 14.95
CA ILE A 69 1.11 0.55 14.66
C ILE A 69 0.40 0.39 15.99
N ALA A 70 -0.32 1.43 16.40
CA ALA A 70 -1.01 1.44 17.68
C ALA A 70 -2.12 0.38 17.74
N SER A 71 -2.36 -0.14 18.95
CA SER A 71 -3.62 -0.80 19.35
C SER A 71 -3.84 -2.28 18.97
N PHE A 72 -2.87 -2.98 18.36
CA PHE A 72 -3.02 -4.42 18.09
C PHE A 72 -2.05 -5.28 18.90
N LYS A 73 -2.60 -6.21 19.70
CA LYS A 73 -1.87 -7.28 20.39
C LYS A 73 -2.43 -8.61 19.94
N GLY A 74 -1.65 -9.39 19.20
CA GLY A 74 -2.06 -10.69 18.69
C GLY A 74 -1.34 -11.08 17.39
N ASN A 75 -1.88 -12.12 16.74
CA ASN A 75 -1.32 -12.70 15.52
C ASN A 75 -1.79 -12.00 14.24
N ILE A 76 -2.82 -11.14 14.34
CA ILE A 76 -3.38 -10.35 13.24
C ILE A 76 -3.21 -8.88 13.60
N CYS A 77 -2.87 -8.04 12.63
CA CYS A 77 -2.74 -6.60 12.76
C CYS A 77 -3.42 -5.89 11.58
N GLY A 78 -4.51 -5.17 11.88
CA GLY A 78 -5.22 -4.31 10.93
C GLY A 78 -4.80 -2.86 11.06
N PHE A 79 -4.49 -2.19 9.94
CA PHE A 79 -4.15 -0.76 9.92
C PHE A 79 -4.34 -0.13 8.54
N HIS A 80 -4.43 1.20 8.51
CA HIS A 80 -4.41 1.98 7.29
C HIS A 80 -2.97 2.29 6.87
N LEU A 81 -2.69 2.11 5.58
CA LEU A 81 -1.42 2.52 4.98
C LEU A 81 -1.25 4.04 5.06
N PRO A 82 -0.02 4.56 5.26
CA PRO A 82 0.21 5.99 5.47
C PRO A 82 -0.28 6.86 4.31
N ILE A 83 -1.08 7.89 4.60
CA ILE A 83 -1.54 8.88 3.61
C ILE A 83 -0.40 9.70 3.02
N SER A 84 0.47 10.23 3.87
CA SER A 84 1.53 11.15 3.47
C SER A 84 2.79 10.41 3.09
N ARG A 85 3.37 10.79 1.95
CA ARG A 85 4.62 10.25 1.42
C ARG A 85 5.60 11.39 1.21
N ASP A 86 6.78 11.29 1.80
CA ASP A 86 7.81 12.34 1.77
C ASP A 86 8.30 12.69 0.35
N ASN A 87 8.17 11.75 -0.59
CA ASN A 87 8.60 11.85 -1.98
C ASN A 87 7.43 11.97 -2.97
N GLU A 88 6.21 12.26 -2.51
CA GLU A 88 5.03 12.45 -3.36
C GLU A 88 5.35 13.36 -4.57
N PRO A 89 5.08 12.93 -5.82
CA PRO A 89 5.48 13.69 -6.99
C PRO A 89 4.73 15.02 -7.12
N ILE A 90 5.50 16.11 -7.10
CA ILE A 90 5.01 17.47 -7.40
C ILE A 90 5.07 17.83 -8.89
N LYS A 91 5.71 16.97 -9.69
CA LYS A 91 5.89 17.09 -11.13
C LYS A 91 5.77 15.71 -11.77
N ASP A 92 5.57 15.72 -13.07
CA ASP A 92 5.56 14.53 -13.91
C ASP A 92 6.86 13.71 -13.76
N ILE A 93 6.73 12.49 -13.25
CA ILE A 93 7.80 11.49 -13.11
C ILE A 93 7.25 10.14 -13.57
N LYS A 94 8.03 9.28 -14.25
CA LYS A 94 7.52 7.95 -14.66
C LYS A 94 7.75 6.88 -13.59
N ASP A 95 8.96 6.86 -13.03
CA ASP A 95 9.43 5.79 -12.16
C ASP A 95 9.24 6.12 -10.67
N TYR A 96 8.04 6.61 -10.33
CA TYR A 96 7.72 6.88 -8.92
C TYR A 96 7.63 5.57 -8.14
N LYS A 97 8.36 5.50 -7.03
CA LYS A 97 8.38 4.34 -6.14
C LYS A 97 8.26 4.75 -4.67
N TYR A 98 7.41 4.04 -3.95
CA TYR A 98 7.27 4.16 -2.50
C TYR A 98 6.90 2.80 -1.93
N TYR A 99 7.57 2.41 -0.85
CA TYR A 99 7.33 1.14 -0.17
C TYR A 99 7.22 1.37 1.32
N ILE A 100 6.57 0.44 2.00
CA ILE A 100 6.78 0.24 3.43
C ILE A 100 7.27 -1.18 3.69
N ILE A 101 8.02 -1.35 4.76
CA ILE A 101 8.34 -2.69 5.29
C ILE A 101 7.67 -2.79 6.65
N VAL A 102 6.74 -3.74 6.78
CA VAL A 102 5.99 -3.99 8.02
C VAL A 102 6.68 -5.11 8.76
N PHE A 103 6.79 -4.98 10.07
CA PHE A 103 7.42 -5.95 10.97
C PHE A 103 6.46 -6.38 12.08
N ALA A 104 6.52 -7.66 12.46
CA ALA A 104 5.98 -8.19 13.70
C ALA A 104 7.11 -8.89 14.49
N TYR A 105 7.32 -8.48 15.73
CA TYR A 105 8.49 -8.84 16.52
C TYR A 105 8.16 -8.90 18.01
N ASP A 106 9.00 -9.62 18.76
CA ASP A 106 8.84 -9.82 20.20
C ASP A 106 8.67 -8.48 20.94
N GLU A 107 7.65 -8.36 21.80
CA GLU A 107 7.38 -7.12 22.54
C GLU A 107 8.55 -6.65 23.41
N LYS A 108 9.45 -7.56 23.78
CA LYS A 108 10.65 -7.27 24.56
C LYS A 108 11.76 -6.60 23.76
N LYS A 109 11.68 -6.62 22.43
CA LYS A 109 12.62 -5.92 21.55
C LYS A 109 12.13 -4.48 21.32
N ALA A 110 13.06 -3.54 21.35
CA ALA A 110 12.78 -2.13 21.03
C ALA A 110 12.76 -1.84 19.52
N ILE A 111 13.54 -2.60 18.73
CA ILE A 111 13.72 -2.41 17.29
C ILE A 111 13.64 -3.79 16.62
N PRO A 112 12.88 -3.95 15.52
CA PRO A 112 12.84 -5.21 14.75
C PRO A 112 14.13 -5.44 13.95
N SER A 113 14.36 -6.68 13.55
CA SER A 113 15.38 -7.04 12.54
C SER A 113 14.80 -7.88 11.42
N LEU A 114 15.59 -8.13 10.37
CA LEU A 114 15.20 -9.02 9.26
C LEU A 114 14.99 -10.48 9.69
N GLU A 115 15.41 -10.85 10.90
CA GLU A 115 15.13 -12.17 11.50
C GLU A 115 13.71 -12.26 12.09
N ASP A 116 13.02 -11.13 12.24
CA ASP A 116 11.63 -11.06 12.69
C ASP A 116 10.67 -11.18 11.48
N PHE A 117 9.38 -11.33 11.75
CA PHE A 117 8.38 -11.45 10.69
C PHE A 117 8.27 -10.14 9.93
N HIS A 118 8.32 -10.17 8.60
CA HIS A 118 8.18 -8.96 7.80
C HIS A 118 7.52 -9.20 6.44
N ILE A 119 7.02 -8.11 5.85
CA ILE A 119 6.53 -8.03 4.46
C ILE A 119 6.84 -6.65 3.87
N VAL A 120 7.16 -6.62 2.58
CA VAL A 120 7.30 -5.40 1.80
C VAL A 120 5.98 -5.11 1.09
N ILE A 121 5.49 -3.88 1.19
CA ILE A 121 4.27 -3.44 0.53
C ILE A 121 4.63 -2.31 -0.44
N ASP A 122 4.36 -2.52 -1.71
CA ASP A 122 4.47 -1.48 -2.74
C ASP A 122 3.28 -0.52 -2.62
N MET A 123 3.57 0.74 -2.37
CA MET A 123 2.62 1.84 -2.22
C MET A 123 2.82 2.91 -3.30
N SER A 124 3.30 2.51 -4.48
CA SER A 124 3.64 3.42 -5.57
C SER A 124 2.42 3.94 -6.34
N PHE A 125 1.19 3.54 -5.98
CA PHE A 125 -0.01 4.06 -6.63
C PHE A 125 -0.11 5.57 -6.45
N ARG A 126 -0.41 6.30 -7.52
CA ARG A 126 -0.55 7.77 -7.44
C ARG A 126 -1.63 8.30 -8.36
N VAL A 127 -2.14 9.48 -8.01
CA VAL A 127 -3.20 10.17 -8.74
C VAL A 127 -2.74 11.60 -9.02
N GLY A 128 -2.66 11.96 -10.29
CA GLY A 128 -2.15 13.27 -10.73
C GLY A 128 -0.73 13.58 -10.24
N VAL A 129 -0.43 14.87 -10.16
CA VAL A 129 0.81 15.44 -9.58
C VAL A 129 0.46 16.69 -8.79
N GLY A 130 1.24 17.00 -7.75
CA GLY A 130 0.98 18.12 -6.85
C GLY A 130 0.63 17.66 -5.43
N ARG A 131 0.60 18.62 -4.50
CA ARG A 131 0.33 18.38 -3.08
C ARG A 131 -1.09 18.82 -2.75
N ASP A 132 -1.79 18.02 -1.97
CA ASP A 132 -3.06 18.38 -1.33
C ASP A 132 -4.04 19.08 -2.28
N GLU A 133 -4.30 20.38 -2.10
CA GLU A 133 -5.25 21.18 -2.87
C GLU A 133 -4.73 21.58 -4.27
N ASP A 134 -3.43 21.45 -4.54
CA ASP A 134 -2.78 21.83 -5.80
C ASP A 134 -2.63 20.65 -6.78
N VAL A 135 -3.38 19.56 -6.57
CA VAL A 135 -3.31 18.37 -7.43
C VAL A 135 -3.85 18.70 -8.82
N LYS A 136 -3.05 18.38 -9.83
CA LYS A 136 -3.36 18.60 -11.24
C LYS A 136 -3.21 17.30 -12.00
N GLU A 137 -3.92 17.24 -13.12
CA GLU A 137 -3.72 16.15 -14.07
C GLU A 137 -2.27 16.12 -14.56
N SER A 138 -1.71 14.92 -14.63
CA SER A 138 -0.36 14.69 -15.12
C SER A 138 -0.34 14.79 -16.65
N LYS A 139 0.70 15.41 -17.21
CA LYS A 139 0.87 15.49 -18.68
C LYS A 139 1.58 14.26 -19.24
N LEU A 140 2.02 13.35 -18.38
CA LEU A 140 2.49 12.04 -18.80
C LEU A 140 1.30 11.28 -19.34
N ARG A 141 1.20 11.21 -20.66
CA ARG A 141 0.36 10.20 -21.29
C ARG A 141 1.08 8.87 -21.17
N ASN A 142 0.49 7.94 -20.43
CA ASN A 142 0.74 6.54 -20.74
C ASN A 142 -0.14 6.20 -21.95
N ASP A 143 0.41 5.47 -22.92
CA ASP A 143 -0.44 4.79 -23.90
C ASP A 143 -1.50 4.03 -23.11
N PHE A 144 -2.78 4.30 -23.39
CA PHE A 144 -3.91 3.87 -22.57
C PHE A 144 -3.71 2.41 -22.16
N ASN A 145 -3.42 2.19 -20.87
CA ASN A 145 -3.03 0.88 -20.40
C ASN A 145 -4.24 -0.04 -20.55
N SER A 146 -4.13 -1.11 -21.33
CA SER A 146 -5.27 -1.97 -21.66
C SER A 146 -5.88 -2.65 -20.43
N ASP A 147 -5.15 -2.66 -19.31
CA ASP A 147 -5.64 -3.09 -18.00
C ASP A 147 -5.50 -1.97 -16.96
N ILE A 148 -6.44 -1.03 -16.99
CA ILE A 148 -6.48 0.12 -16.07
C ILE A 148 -6.63 -0.31 -14.60
N ILE A 149 -7.15 -1.50 -14.30
CA ILE A 149 -7.30 -2.01 -12.92
C ILE A 149 -5.91 -2.25 -12.29
N GLN A 150 -4.98 -2.75 -13.09
CA GLN A 150 -3.60 -3.05 -12.69
C GLN A 150 -2.69 -1.82 -12.73
N THR A 151 -3.19 -0.65 -13.14
CA THR A 151 -2.36 0.55 -13.21
C THR A 151 -1.83 0.97 -11.83
N ASN A 152 -0.59 1.48 -11.82
CA ASN A 152 0.01 2.13 -10.65
C ASN A 152 -0.19 3.66 -10.69
N CYS A 153 -0.91 4.19 -11.68
CA CYS A 153 -1.17 5.61 -11.77
C CYS A 153 -2.48 5.95 -12.48
N ILE A 154 -3.14 6.99 -12.00
CA ILE A 154 -4.29 7.65 -12.62
C ILE A 154 -3.91 9.11 -12.85
N PHE A 155 -3.74 9.52 -14.09
CA PHE A 155 -3.22 10.85 -14.43
C PHE A 155 -4.28 11.89 -14.68
N SER A 156 -5.50 11.49 -14.98
CA SER A 156 -6.59 12.39 -15.31
C SER A 156 -7.92 11.92 -14.72
N VAL A 157 -8.89 12.85 -14.68
CA VAL A 157 -10.28 12.53 -14.33
C VAL A 157 -10.86 11.53 -15.33
N LEU A 158 -10.48 11.62 -16.61
CA LEU A 158 -10.91 10.64 -17.62
C LEU A 158 -10.44 9.23 -17.27
N GLU A 159 -9.16 9.05 -16.92
CA GLU A 159 -8.63 7.75 -16.47
C GLU A 159 -9.31 7.28 -15.19
N ALA A 160 -9.61 8.18 -14.24
CA ALA A 160 -10.37 7.82 -13.04
C ALA A 160 -11.77 7.27 -13.39
N VAL A 161 -12.48 7.89 -14.33
CA VAL A 161 -13.78 7.41 -14.80
C VAL A 161 -13.66 6.04 -15.48
N GLU A 162 -12.66 5.84 -16.33
CA GLU A 162 -12.41 4.55 -16.97
C GLU A 162 -12.03 3.46 -15.96
N PHE A 163 -11.29 3.81 -14.90
CA PHE A 163 -10.96 2.89 -13.80
C PHE A 163 -12.23 2.43 -13.07
N LEU A 164 -13.13 3.36 -12.72
CA LEU A 164 -14.39 3.03 -12.06
C LEU A 164 -15.29 2.13 -12.92
N LYS A 165 -15.36 2.40 -14.23
CA LYS A 165 -16.07 1.53 -15.18
C LYS A 165 -15.46 0.14 -15.22
N ALA A 166 -14.13 0.03 -15.27
CA ALA A 166 -13.44 -1.24 -15.26
C ALA A 166 -13.70 -2.04 -13.97
N CYS A 167 -13.69 -1.39 -12.79
CA CYS A 167 -14.08 -2.02 -11.53
C CYS A 167 -15.51 -2.57 -11.58
N GLN A 168 -16.47 -1.80 -12.13
CA GLN A 168 -17.85 -2.26 -12.29
C GLN A 168 -17.94 -3.47 -13.22
N SER A 169 -17.28 -3.45 -14.38
CA SER A 169 -17.26 -4.59 -15.30
C SER A 169 -16.58 -5.83 -14.69
N PHE A 170 -15.53 -5.63 -13.89
CA PHE A 170 -14.84 -6.74 -13.21
C PHE A 170 -15.73 -7.36 -12.12
N LYS A 171 -16.43 -6.55 -11.33
CA LYS A 171 -17.43 -7.01 -10.37
C LYS A 171 -18.53 -7.85 -11.05
N GLU A 172 -19.06 -7.40 -12.18
CA GLU A 172 -20.07 -8.14 -12.96
C GLU A 172 -19.55 -9.50 -13.44
N LYS A 173 -18.29 -9.57 -13.92
CA LYS A 173 -17.64 -10.83 -14.31
C LYS A 173 -17.43 -11.78 -13.13
N ALA A 174 -17.14 -11.23 -11.95
CA ALA A 174 -17.04 -11.98 -10.70
C ALA A 174 -18.42 -12.44 -10.17
N LYS A 175 -19.52 -12.04 -10.81
CA LYS A 175 -20.91 -12.31 -10.42
C LYS A 175 -21.26 -11.81 -9.01
N GLU A 176 -20.54 -10.78 -8.54
CA GLU A 176 -20.83 -10.13 -7.27
C GLU A 176 -21.82 -8.99 -7.50
N THR A 177 -22.94 -9.00 -6.80
CA THR A 177 -23.99 -7.95 -6.95
C THR A 177 -23.93 -6.93 -5.83
N ASN A 178 -23.30 -7.28 -4.70
CA ASN A 178 -23.15 -6.41 -3.55
C ASN A 178 -21.84 -5.62 -3.63
N ASN A 179 -21.94 -4.30 -3.76
CA ASN A 179 -20.78 -3.41 -3.77
C ASN A 179 -19.92 -3.54 -2.50
N TYR A 180 -20.56 -3.70 -1.34
CA TYR A 180 -19.85 -3.81 -0.08
C TYR A 180 -18.99 -5.09 -0.04
N GLU A 181 -19.56 -6.24 -0.37
CA GLU A 181 -18.82 -7.50 -0.39
C GLU A 181 -17.70 -7.48 -1.45
N PHE A 182 -17.98 -6.93 -2.63
CA PHE A 182 -16.96 -6.74 -3.66
C PHE A 182 -15.77 -5.91 -3.12
N PHE A 183 -16.03 -4.70 -2.64
CA PHE A 183 -14.94 -3.81 -2.20
C PHE A 183 -14.25 -4.29 -0.92
N LYS A 184 -14.94 -5.03 -0.06
CA LYS A 184 -14.33 -5.73 1.08
C LYS A 184 -13.32 -6.79 0.62
N ASN A 185 -13.66 -7.56 -0.42
CA ASN A 185 -12.82 -8.64 -0.93
C ASN A 185 -11.69 -8.16 -1.87
N TYR A 186 -11.76 -6.92 -2.38
CA TYR A 186 -10.75 -6.30 -3.25
C TYR A 186 -10.18 -5.00 -2.65
N PRO A 187 -9.48 -5.05 -1.50
CA PRO A 187 -9.04 -3.87 -0.76
C PRO A 187 -8.12 -2.95 -1.58
N GLN A 188 -7.28 -3.48 -2.47
CA GLN A 188 -6.44 -2.67 -3.36
C GLN A 188 -7.28 -1.77 -4.30
N LEU A 189 -8.41 -2.26 -4.80
CA LEU A 189 -9.30 -1.45 -5.65
C LEU A 189 -10.02 -0.40 -4.82
N THR A 190 -10.52 -0.79 -3.65
CA THR A 190 -11.21 0.10 -2.71
C THR A 190 -10.32 1.26 -2.28
N GLY A 191 -9.06 0.96 -1.92
CA GLY A 191 -8.07 1.97 -1.59
C GLY A 191 -7.76 2.91 -2.75
N LYS A 192 -7.61 2.38 -3.98
CA LYS A 192 -7.41 3.22 -5.18
C LYS A 192 -8.60 4.17 -5.40
N ILE A 193 -9.83 3.69 -5.27
CA ILE A 193 -11.04 4.54 -5.41
C ILE A 193 -11.04 5.66 -4.37
N ALA A 194 -10.83 5.31 -3.10
CA ALA A 194 -10.79 6.29 -2.02
C ALA A 194 -9.68 7.34 -2.24
N TYR A 195 -8.52 6.91 -2.71
CA TYR A 195 -7.40 7.81 -2.97
C TYR A 195 -7.60 8.69 -4.20
N ILE A 196 -8.25 8.19 -5.26
CA ILE A 196 -8.69 8.99 -6.41
C ILE A 196 -9.62 10.10 -5.94
N TYR A 197 -10.62 9.75 -5.11
CA TYR A 197 -11.54 10.71 -4.54
C TYR A 197 -10.80 11.76 -3.71
N TYR A 198 -9.95 11.33 -2.77
CA TYR A 198 -9.12 12.23 -1.96
C TYR A 198 -8.29 13.21 -2.81
N ARG A 199 -7.65 12.73 -3.89
CA ARG A 199 -6.73 13.57 -4.69
C ARG A 199 -7.41 14.50 -5.68
N PHE A 200 -8.55 14.12 -6.26
CA PHE A 200 -9.25 14.97 -7.23
C PHE A 200 -10.41 15.76 -6.63
N ASP A 201 -10.96 15.37 -5.47
CA ASP A 201 -12.01 16.12 -4.78
C ASP A 201 -11.45 17.30 -3.96
N LEU A 202 -10.23 17.19 -3.43
CA LEU A 202 -9.52 18.29 -2.75
C LEU A 202 -9.10 19.43 -3.70
N ALA A 203 -9.35 19.32 -5.00
CA ALA A 203 -9.05 20.35 -5.99
C ALA A 203 -10.21 21.37 -6.20
N ASN A 204 -11.25 21.36 -5.33
CA ASN A 204 -12.41 22.27 -5.41
C ASN A 204 -12.37 23.38 -4.35
#